data_AF-A0A3R9P1H9-F1
#
_entry.id   AF-A0A3R9P1H9-F1
#
_cell.length_a   1.000
_cell.length_b   1.000
_cell.length_c   1.000
_cell.angle_alpha   90.00
_cell.angle_beta   90.00
_cell.angle_gamma   90.00
#
_symmetry.space_group_name_H-M   'P 1'
#
loop_
_entity.id
_entity.type
_entity.pdbx_description
1 polymer ?
#
loop_
_entity_poly.entity_id
_entity_poly.type
_entity_poly.pdbx_seq_one_letter_code
_entity_poly.pdbx_strand_id
1 'polypeptide(L)'
;MRDFAWLRGRLKSRNAAACGLAGPPESPKVAAPTGPGNSVPAAEYKPHPIPFLAPMLFYTVMKPLVQVALRVFFRKLEIRHRERLQLPGPLLICSNHPNTLMDPLIAAASRRQSVAFLAKSTFFKNPISRAIMESGNSIPIYRRQDLDTGAETLTPAQLEAQNEKAFGRCYDYFDRGGTIMIFPEGTSVSERRLRPLKTGAARIALGAEARHDFRLGLRILPMGINYFDPQRFRSEVFVNMAEPIAVADYADQYRQDPEAAADALTEEIRRRMEQRLVITRTDEEDELVTQVERTFGQHLIQDDEETLYDNFQLSRTLLRAVRYFEQHDAGRLGDVRERLHAYHQELSRLRLTDDALETRGPAGTRRNRALEAGLRLALGAPVYLYGLINSYIPYKIPSVIARRATKDVEFVAPILLVTGMLTFTLFYLGQTALVHHFTGSWLWAGLYFLSLPLTGFYALSYAGNLAERLRRLRALRLFRQERPVMENLLRQRTELIRLLRDARTAYLAKQ
;
A
#
# COMPACT_ATOMS: atom_id res chain seq x y z
N MET A 1 38.34 22.62 3.85
CA MET A 1 38.87 21.31 4.26
C MET A 1 38.24 20.26 3.34
N ARG A 2 38.65 20.04 2.08
CA ARG A 2 39.93 19.50 1.55
C ARG A 2 40.42 18.31 2.38
N ASP A 3 39.86 17.10 2.16
CA ASP A 3 40.49 15.80 2.46
C ASP A 3 39.77 14.52 1.95
N PHE A 4 38.90 14.57 0.93
CA PHE A 4 38.26 13.33 0.40
C PHE A 4 38.23 13.23 -1.14
N ALA A 5 39.25 13.78 -1.81
CA ALA A 5 39.37 13.70 -3.27
C ALA A 5 40.33 12.59 -3.77
N TRP A 6 41.17 12.00 -2.91
CA TRP A 6 42.21 11.04 -3.33
C TRP A 6 41.81 9.55 -3.22
N LEU A 7 40.71 9.23 -2.51
CA LEU A 7 40.25 7.85 -2.28
C LEU A 7 39.44 7.21 -3.43
N ARG A 8 39.10 7.96 -4.49
CA ARG A 8 38.30 7.44 -5.62
C ARG A 8 39.11 6.82 -6.76
N GLY A 9 40.44 6.94 -6.74
CA GLY A 9 41.30 6.54 -7.88
C GLY A 9 42.05 5.21 -7.74
N ARG A 10 42.16 4.63 -6.53
CA ARG A 10 43.03 3.45 -6.28
C ARG A 10 42.32 2.14 -5.92
N LEU A 11 40.99 2.12 -5.86
CA LEU A 11 40.21 0.90 -5.57
C LEU A 11 39.57 0.25 -6.81
N LYS A 12 39.72 0.84 -8.00
CA LYS A 12 39.26 0.24 -9.28
C LYS A 12 40.28 -0.66 -9.99
N SER A 13 41.50 -0.85 -9.44
CA SER A 13 42.55 -1.64 -10.10
C SER A 13 43.27 -2.67 -9.21
N ARG A 14 42.80 -2.96 -7.99
CA ARG A 14 43.43 -3.96 -7.09
C ARG A 14 42.55 -5.11 -6.60
N ASN A 15 41.29 -5.20 -7.01
CA ASN A 15 40.41 -6.34 -6.64
C ASN A 15 40.18 -7.37 -7.76
N ALA A 16 40.96 -7.33 -8.84
CA ALA A 16 40.84 -8.30 -9.95
C ALA A 16 41.90 -9.43 -9.92
N ALA A 17 42.79 -9.50 -8.92
CA ALA A 17 43.92 -10.43 -8.97
C ALA A 17 44.48 -10.90 -7.61
N ALA A 18 43.64 -11.12 -6.59
CA ALA A 18 44.07 -11.76 -5.34
C ALA A 18 42.89 -12.27 -4.51
N CYS A 19 42.30 -13.40 -4.92
CA CYS A 19 41.67 -14.39 -4.04
C CYS A 19 41.18 -15.54 -4.94
N GLY A 20 42.02 -16.56 -5.09
CA GLY A 20 41.60 -17.84 -5.64
C GLY A 20 40.72 -18.55 -4.61
N LEU A 21 39.41 -18.52 -4.81
CA LEU A 21 38.45 -19.41 -4.18
C LEU A 21 37.41 -19.79 -5.24
N ALA A 22 37.14 -21.09 -5.30
CA ALA A 22 36.40 -21.79 -6.35
C ALA A 22 35.04 -21.16 -6.66
N GLY A 23 34.63 -21.28 -7.92
CA GLY A 23 33.30 -20.87 -8.39
C GLY A 23 32.17 -21.57 -7.62
N PRO A 24 30.95 -21.02 -7.67
CA PRO A 24 29.80 -21.57 -6.96
C PRO A 24 29.53 -23.00 -7.41
N PRO A 25 29.25 -23.95 -6.50
CA PRO A 25 28.92 -25.30 -6.90
C PRO A 25 27.63 -25.28 -7.72
N GLU A 26 27.62 -26.07 -8.80
CA GLU A 26 26.42 -26.38 -9.56
C GLU A 26 25.30 -26.83 -8.60
N SER A 27 24.09 -26.33 -8.87
CA SER A 27 22.88 -26.76 -8.21
C SER A 27 22.77 -28.30 -8.28
N PRO A 28 22.54 -29.00 -7.15
CA PRO A 28 22.36 -30.44 -7.20
C PRO A 28 21.11 -30.75 -8.03
N LYS A 29 21.30 -31.51 -9.11
CA LYS A 29 20.22 -32.17 -9.84
C LYS A 29 19.43 -33.00 -8.83
N VAL A 30 18.19 -32.60 -8.56
CA VAL A 30 17.27 -33.34 -7.71
C VAL A 30 17.04 -34.71 -8.35
N ALA A 31 17.59 -35.75 -7.72
CA ALA A 31 17.26 -37.12 -8.02
C ALA A 31 15.78 -37.37 -7.67
N ALA A 32 15.05 -38.04 -8.56
CA ALA A 32 13.67 -38.43 -8.35
C ALA A 32 13.56 -39.34 -7.12
N PRO A 33 12.61 -39.12 -6.20
CA PRO A 33 12.39 -40.04 -5.09
C PRO A 33 11.73 -41.33 -5.62
N THR A 34 12.41 -42.45 -5.39
CA THR A 34 11.89 -43.81 -5.55
C THR A 34 11.44 -44.31 -4.18
N GLY A 35 10.14 -44.57 -4.00
CA GLY A 35 9.57 -45.15 -2.76
C GLY A 35 8.16 -44.64 -2.46
N PRO A 36 7.21 -45.51 -2.04
CA PRO A 36 5.78 -45.21 -2.12
C PRO A 36 5.32 -44.37 -0.93
N GLY A 37 5.26 -43.06 -1.10
CA GLY A 37 4.55 -42.14 -0.21
C GLY A 37 3.15 -41.89 -0.76
N ASN A 38 2.11 -42.16 0.03
CA ASN A 38 0.71 -41.87 -0.27
C ASN A 38 0.51 -40.41 -0.70
N SER A 39 0.60 -40.14 -2.00
CA SER A 39 0.07 -38.93 -2.63
C SER A 39 -1.43 -39.14 -2.84
N VAL A 40 -2.26 -38.47 -2.06
CA VAL A 40 -3.66 -38.26 -2.43
C VAL A 40 -3.64 -37.54 -3.79
N PRO A 41 -4.24 -38.08 -4.86
CA PRO A 41 -4.22 -37.43 -6.15
C PRO A 41 -4.97 -36.10 -6.04
N ALA A 42 -4.33 -35.01 -6.46
CA ALA A 42 -4.99 -33.74 -6.66
C ALA A 42 -6.17 -33.97 -7.62
N ALA A 43 -7.40 -33.88 -7.11
CA ALA A 43 -8.59 -34.00 -7.93
C ALA A 43 -8.48 -32.98 -9.07
N GLU A 44 -8.61 -33.49 -10.30
CA GLU A 44 -8.56 -32.70 -11.52
C GLU A 44 -9.73 -31.71 -11.52
N TYR A 45 -9.50 -30.50 -11.02
CA TYR A 45 -10.47 -29.42 -11.03
C TYR A 45 -10.76 -29.03 -12.49
N LYS A 46 -11.89 -29.48 -13.01
CA LYS A 46 -12.42 -29.04 -14.31
C LYS A 46 -13.05 -27.66 -14.14
N PRO A 47 -12.52 -26.59 -14.75
CA PRO A 47 -13.12 -25.27 -14.64
C PRO A 47 -14.47 -25.26 -15.36
N HIS A 48 -15.56 -25.15 -14.60
CA HIS A 48 -16.86 -24.86 -15.19
C HIS A 48 -16.89 -23.40 -15.68
N PRO A 49 -17.26 -23.14 -16.95
CA PRO A 49 -17.41 -21.77 -17.43
C PRO A 49 -18.56 -21.09 -16.68
N ILE A 50 -18.25 -19.93 -16.08
CA ILE A 50 -19.19 -19.10 -15.32
C ILE A 50 -20.22 -18.48 -16.29
N PRO A 51 -21.52 -18.81 -16.25
CA PRO A 51 -22.53 -18.09 -17.01
C PRO A 51 -23.14 -17.01 -16.11
N PHE A 52 -22.63 -15.78 -16.23
CA PHE A 52 -23.26 -14.57 -15.68
C PHE A 52 -23.04 -13.43 -16.67
N LEU A 53 -23.86 -13.37 -17.72
CA LEU A 53 -23.66 -12.41 -18.83
C LEU A 53 -23.68 -10.93 -18.36
N ALA A 54 -24.46 -10.56 -17.34
CA ALA A 54 -24.58 -9.18 -16.88
C ALA A 54 -23.46 -8.70 -15.92
N PRO A 55 -23.02 -9.48 -14.90
CA PRO A 55 -21.84 -9.15 -14.08
C PRO A 55 -20.53 -9.14 -14.87
N MET A 56 -20.43 -9.92 -15.95
CA MET A 56 -19.25 -9.96 -16.82
C MET A 56 -19.03 -8.61 -17.53
N LEU A 57 -20.06 -7.94 -18.03
CA LEU A 57 -19.89 -6.65 -18.72
C LEU A 57 -19.39 -5.55 -17.77
N PHE A 58 -19.94 -5.49 -16.56
CA PHE A 58 -19.50 -4.53 -15.54
C PHE A 58 -18.05 -4.76 -15.15
N TYR A 59 -17.63 -5.99 -14.83
CA TYR A 59 -16.22 -6.26 -14.54
C TYR A 59 -15.32 -6.02 -15.76
N THR A 60 -15.76 -6.34 -16.97
CA THR A 60 -14.96 -6.12 -18.19
C THR A 60 -14.71 -4.63 -18.48
N VAL A 61 -15.67 -3.74 -18.18
CA VAL A 61 -15.53 -2.30 -18.43
C VAL A 61 -14.95 -1.56 -17.21
N MET A 62 -15.44 -1.86 -16.00
CA MET A 62 -15.04 -1.14 -14.79
C MET A 62 -13.66 -1.53 -14.30
N LYS A 63 -13.23 -2.78 -14.48
CA LYS A 63 -11.92 -3.22 -13.98
C LYS A 63 -10.75 -2.51 -14.67
N PRO A 64 -10.68 -2.37 -16.01
CA PRO A 64 -9.66 -1.55 -16.65
C PRO A 64 -9.69 -0.09 -16.16
N LEU A 65 -10.90 0.48 -15.99
CA LEU A 65 -11.06 1.84 -15.49
C LEU A 65 -10.49 1.98 -14.06
N VAL A 66 -10.81 1.05 -13.16
CA VAL A 66 -10.27 0.99 -11.80
C VAL A 66 -8.75 0.77 -11.82
N GLN A 67 -8.23 -0.10 -12.69
CA GLN A 67 -6.78 -0.32 -12.84
C GLN A 67 -6.06 0.96 -13.24
N VAL A 68 -6.61 1.71 -14.20
CA VAL A 68 -6.08 3.02 -14.60
C VAL A 68 -6.19 4.00 -13.43
N ALA A 69 -7.34 4.08 -12.77
CA ALA A 69 -7.58 4.97 -11.66
C ALA A 69 -6.59 4.73 -10.50
N LEU A 70 -6.36 3.47 -10.11
CA LEU A 70 -5.37 3.11 -9.09
C LEU A 70 -3.94 3.45 -9.51
N ARG A 71 -3.59 3.29 -10.80
CA ARG A 71 -2.26 3.66 -11.34
C ARG A 71 -2.06 5.18 -11.41
N VAL A 72 -3.13 5.94 -11.59
CA VAL A 72 -3.12 7.41 -11.51
C VAL A 72 -3.05 7.86 -10.05
N PHE A 73 -3.80 7.20 -9.17
CA PHE A 73 -3.92 7.55 -7.76
C PHE A 73 -2.65 7.26 -6.97
N PHE A 74 -2.09 6.05 -7.10
CA PHE A 74 -0.86 5.69 -6.43
C PHE A 74 0.35 6.04 -7.29
N ARG A 75 1.41 6.56 -6.66
CA ARG A 75 2.70 6.73 -7.32
C ARG A 75 3.30 5.38 -7.67
N LYS A 76 3.25 4.44 -6.71
CA LYS A 76 3.75 3.09 -6.83
C LYS A 76 2.80 2.15 -6.06
N LEU A 77 2.27 1.16 -6.76
CA LEU A 77 1.52 0.04 -6.19
C LEU A 77 2.33 -1.21 -6.49
N GLU A 78 2.94 -1.79 -5.46
CA GLU A 78 3.78 -2.98 -5.60
C GLU A 78 3.08 -4.17 -4.92
N ILE A 79 2.94 -5.27 -5.66
CA ILE A 79 2.26 -6.48 -5.21
C ILE A 79 3.26 -7.62 -5.24
N ARG A 80 3.69 -8.07 -4.06
CA ARG A 80 4.59 -9.21 -3.92
C ARG A 80 3.79 -10.51 -3.95
N HIS A 81 4.31 -11.51 -4.65
CA HIS A 81 3.68 -12.82 -4.84
C HIS A 81 2.36 -12.77 -5.63
N ARG A 82 2.29 -11.93 -6.67
CA ARG A 82 1.08 -11.71 -7.50
C ARG A 82 0.48 -12.99 -8.07
N GLU A 83 1.30 -14.01 -8.30
CA GLU A 83 0.89 -15.35 -8.72
C GLU A 83 -0.08 -16.02 -7.74
N ARG A 84 -0.02 -15.70 -6.44
CA ARG A 84 -0.92 -16.27 -5.42
C ARG A 84 -2.35 -15.76 -5.53
N LEU A 85 -2.56 -14.56 -6.07
CA LEU A 85 -3.89 -14.12 -6.50
C LEU A 85 -4.37 -14.88 -7.72
N GLN A 86 -3.50 -15.53 -8.49
CA GLN A 86 -3.90 -16.21 -9.71
C GLN A 86 -4.22 -17.70 -9.55
N LEU A 87 -4.20 -18.20 -8.30
CA LEU A 87 -4.49 -19.59 -8.00
C LEU A 87 -5.85 -20.04 -8.56
N PRO A 88 -5.94 -21.25 -9.12
CA PRO A 88 -7.21 -21.82 -9.59
C PRO A 88 -8.08 -22.29 -8.43
N GLY A 89 -9.36 -22.51 -8.70
CA GLY A 89 -10.34 -22.97 -7.72
C GLY A 89 -10.81 -21.87 -6.75
N PRO A 90 -11.62 -22.25 -5.76
CA PRO A 90 -12.18 -21.29 -4.82
C PRO A 90 -11.12 -20.70 -3.89
N LEU A 91 -11.25 -19.40 -3.62
CA LEU A 91 -10.25 -18.63 -2.88
C LEU A 91 -10.91 -17.64 -1.93
N LEU A 92 -10.54 -17.67 -0.65
CA LEU A 92 -10.93 -16.66 0.34
C LEU A 92 -9.74 -15.76 0.65
N ILE A 93 -9.79 -14.49 0.24
CA ILE A 93 -8.76 -13.49 0.56
C ILE A 93 -9.09 -12.87 1.93
N CYS A 94 -8.17 -12.97 2.89
CA CYS A 94 -8.27 -12.34 4.20
C CYS A 94 -7.25 -11.21 4.31
N SER A 95 -7.69 -9.97 4.56
CA SER A 95 -6.80 -8.80 4.62
C SER A 95 -7.11 -7.87 5.80
N ASN A 96 -6.14 -7.06 6.21
CA ASN A 96 -6.38 -5.88 7.05
C ASN A 96 -7.15 -4.83 6.25
N HIS A 97 -7.82 -3.89 6.94
CA HIS A 97 -8.72 -2.94 6.29
C HIS A 97 -8.39 -1.45 6.58
N PRO A 98 -7.19 -0.95 6.28
CA PRO A 98 -6.80 0.41 6.64
C PRO A 98 -7.43 1.50 5.77
N ASN A 99 -8.04 1.17 4.63
CA ASN A 99 -8.48 2.14 3.64
C ASN A 99 -9.75 1.71 2.90
N THR A 100 -10.87 1.66 3.63
CA THR A 100 -12.25 1.38 3.17
C THR A 100 -12.38 0.87 1.72
N LEU A 101 -12.63 1.75 0.74
CA LEU A 101 -12.86 1.34 -0.65
C LEU A 101 -11.57 0.98 -1.39
N MET A 102 -10.42 1.54 -1.01
CA MET A 102 -9.16 1.30 -1.73
C MET A 102 -8.68 -0.15 -1.56
N ASP A 103 -8.83 -0.72 -0.36
CA ASP A 103 -8.42 -2.10 -0.07
C ASP A 103 -9.09 -3.14 -1.01
N PRO A 104 -10.44 -3.20 -1.12
CA PRO A 104 -11.11 -4.15 -2.02
C PRO A 104 -10.84 -3.84 -3.49
N LEU A 105 -10.70 -2.57 -3.89
CA LEU A 105 -10.39 -2.21 -5.27
C LEU A 105 -9.01 -2.72 -5.70
N ILE A 106 -8.01 -2.66 -4.83
CA ILE A 106 -6.67 -3.21 -5.10
C ILE A 106 -6.76 -4.71 -5.38
N ALA A 107 -7.50 -5.46 -4.57
CA ALA A 107 -7.68 -6.90 -4.77
C ALA A 107 -8.45 -7.22 -6.06
N ALA A 108 -9.60 -6.57 -6.30
CA ALA A 108 -10.40 -6.77 -7.51
C ALA A 108 -9.65 -6.41 -8.79
N ALA A 109 -8.88 -5.32 -8.79
CA ALA A 109 -8.09 -4.89 -9.94
C ALA A 109 -6.91 -5.83 -10.22
N SER A 110 -6.44 -6.57 -9.20
CA SER A 110 -5.23 -7.40 -9.28
C SER A 110 -5.52 -8.88 -9.58
N ARG A 111 -6.68 -9.41 -9.16
CA ARG A 111 -7.16 -10.75 -9.51
C ARG A 111 -7.64 -10.80 -10.96
N ARG A 112 -7.49 -11.91 -11.69
CA ARG A 112 -8.07 -12.07 -13.05
C ARG A 112 -9.58 -12.36 -13.03
N GLN A 113 -10.03 -13.26 -12.17
CA GLN A 113 -11.44 -13.54 -11.93
C GLN A 113 -12.14 -12.38 -11.18
N SER A 114 -13.47 -12.38 -11.15
CA SER A 114 -14.24 -11.48 -10.28
C SER A 114 -14.02 -11.84 -8.81
N VAL A 115 -14.12 -10.82 -7.95
CA VAL A 115 -14.01 -10.96 -6.50
C VAL A 115 -15.33 -10.50 -5.91
N ALA A 116 -15.97 -11.35 -5.10
CA ALA A 116 -17.10 -10.96 -4.27
C ALA A 116 -16.59 -10.41 -2.92
N PHE A 117 -17.35 -9.47 -2.33
CA PHE A 117 -16.93 -8.78 -1.11
C PHE A 117 -17.97 -8.93 -0.01
N LEU A 118 -17.54 -9.14 1.23
CA LEU A 118 -18.44 -9.06 2.37
C LEU A 118 -18.51 -7.62 2.88
N ALA A 119 -19.67 -6.99 2.73
CA ALA A 119 -19.89 -5.58 3.06
C ALA A 119 -20.96 -5.41 4.14
N LYS A 120 -20.81 -4.38 4.99
CA LYS A 120 -21.77 -4.06 6.07
C LYS A 120 -23.20 -3.95 5.52
N SER A 121 -24.16 -4.63 6.15
CA SER A 121 -25.57 -4.66 5.75
C SER A 121 -26.18 -3.26 5.53
N THR A 122 -25.73 -2.25 6.29
CA THR A 122 -26.27 -0.89 6.20
C THR A 122 -26.01 -0.23 4.84
N PHE A 123 -24.98 -0.64 4.09
CA PHE A 123 -24.76 -0.15 2.73
C PHE A 123 -25.86 -0.61 1.75
N PHE A 124 -26.67 -1.60 2.11
CA PHE A 124 -27.77 -2.10 1.28
C PHE A 124 -29.13 -1.46 1.65
N LYS A 125 -29.18 -0.57 2.65
CA LYS A 125 -30.45 0.06 3.06
C LYS A 125 -30.95 1.09 2.05
N ASN A 126 -30.05 1.89 1.46
CA ASN A 126 -30.39 2.87 0.43
C ASN A 126 -30.37 2.19 -0.97
N PRO A 127 -31.37 2.43 -1.85
CA PRO A 127 -31.47 1.78 -3.16
C PRO A 127 -30.28 2.08 -4.08
N ILE A 128 -29.71 3.29 -4.02
CA ILE A 128 -28.55 3.67 -4.85
C ILE A 128 -27.30 2.92 -4.37
N SER A 129 -27.01 2.95 -3.07
CA SER A 129 -25.84 2.26 -2.53
C SER A 129 -25.99 0.74 -2.66
N ARG A 130 -27.20 0.20 -2.52
CA ARG A 130 -27.51 -1.20 -2.81
C ARG A 130 -27.16 -1.58 -4.24
N ALA A 131 -27.62 -0.81 -5.24
CA ALA A 131 -27.31 -1.08 -6.64
C ALA A 131 -25.80 -1.07 -6.90
N ILE A 132 -25.06 -0.17 -6.25
CA ILE A 132 -23.58 -0.13 -6.33
C ILE A 132 -22.97 -1.38 -5.68
N MET A 133 -23.42 -1.77 -4.49
CA MET A 133 -22.90 -2.97 -3.80
C MET A 133 -23.20 -4.25 -4.58
N GLU A 134 -24.42 -4.40 -5.08
CA GLU A 134 -24.85 -5.56 -5.86
C GLU A 134 -24.12 -5.66 -7.21
N SER A 135 -23.88 -4.54 -7.89
CA SER A 135 -23.07 -4.53 -9.13
C SER A 135 -21.60 -4.92 -8.88
N GLY A 136 -21.07 -4.64 -7.70
CA GLY A 136 -19.73 -5.07 -7.25
C GLY A 136 -19.66 -6.48 -6.68
N ASN A 137 -20.67 -7.34 -6.88
CA ASN A 137 -20.75 -8.69 -6.28
C ASN A 137 -20.63 -8.70 -4.75
N SER A 138 -21.15 -7.69 -4.05
CA SER A 138 -21.08 -7.65 -2.59
C SER A 138 -22.18 -8.48 -1.93
N ILE A 139 -21.81 -9.22 -0.89
CA ILE A 139 -22.69 -10.01 -0.04
C ILE A 139 -22.86 -9.25 1.29
N PRO A 140 -24.10 -8.96 1.74
CA PRO A 140 -24.34 -8.26 2.99
C PRO A 140 -23.96 -9.14 4.19
N ILE A 141 -23.20 -8.56 5.13
CA ILE A 141 -22.88 -9.19 6.41
C ILE A 141 -23.43 -8.36 7.58
N TYR A 142 -24.02 -9.04 8.56
CA TYR A 142 -24.67 -8.40 9.70
C TYR A 142 -23.76 -8.55 10.93
N ARG A 143 -23.27 -7.41 11.44
CA ARG A 143 -22.32 -7.39 12.57
C ARG A 143 -23.06 -7.03 13.84
N ARG A 144 -22.76 -7.72 14.95
CA ARG A 144 -23.36 -7.42 16.28
C ARG A 144 -23.17 -5.95 16.69
N GLN A 145 -22.00 -5.39 16.41
CA GLN A 145 -21.66 -3.97 16.63
C GLN A 145 -22.65 -2.98 15.99
N ASP A 146 -23.31 -3.37 14.90
CA ASP A 146 -24.27 -2.51 14.21
C ASP A 146 -25.62 -2.49 14.94
N LEU A 147 -25.92 -3.50 15.76
CA LEU A 147 -27.03 -3.46 16.72
C LEU A 147 -26.73 -2.49 17.86
N ASP A 148 -25.52 -2.58 18.42
CA ASP A 148 -25.10 -1.77 19.58
C ASP A 148 -25.11 -0.27 19.27
N THR A 149 -24.83 0.08 18.01
CA THR A 149 -24.85 1.48 17.52
C THR A 149 -26.23 1.94 17.03
N GLY A 150 -27.24 1.07 17.06
CA GLY A 150 -28.58 1.33 16.50
C GLY A 150 -28.62 1.42 14.97
N ALA A 151 -27.51 1.13 14.30
CA ALA A 151 -27.41 1.14 12.84
C ALA A 151 -28.20 -0.02 12.20
N GLU A 152 -28.49 -1.06 12.97
CA GLU A 152 -29.32 -2.20 12.63
C GLU A 152 -30.35 -2.49 13.73
N THR A 153 -31.59 -2.80 13.35
CA THR A 153 -32.72 -2.96 14.29
C THR A 153 -33.19 -4.41 14.42
N LEU A 154 -32.38 -5.36 13.97
CA LEU A 154 -32.70 -6.79 14.00
C LEU A 154 -32.54 -7.35 15.41
N THR A 155 -33.35 -8.34 15.79
CA THR A 155 -33.10 -9.11 17.02
C THR A 155 -31.87 -10.02 16.84
N PRO A 156 -31.23 -10.49 17.94
CA PRO A 156 -30.10 -11.43 17.84
C PRO A 156 -30.40 -12.67 17.00
N ALA A 157 -31.57 -13.28 17.18
CA ALA A 157 -32.01 -14.45 16.40
C ALA A 157 -32.21 -14.12 14.91
N GLN A 158 -32.75 -12.94 14.59
CA GLN A 158 -32.88 -12.49 13.20
C GLN A 158 -31.53 -12.21 12.55
N LEU A 159 -30.58 -11.64 13.30
CA LEU A 159 -29.23 -11.40 12.84
C LEU A 159 -28.51 -12.72 12.52
N GLU A 160 -28.67 -13.74 13.35
CA GLU A 160 -28.12 -15.08 13.13
C GLU A 160 -28.71 -15.73 11.87
N ALA A 161 -30.02 -15.72 11.71
CA ALA A 161 -30.69 -16.24 10.51
C ALA A 161 -30.24 -15.51 9.22
N GLN A 162 -29.98 -14.20 9.29
CA GLN A 162 -29.47 -13.45 8.15
C GLN A 162 -28.00 -13.76 7.85
N ASN A 163 -27.18 -13.96 8.88
CA ASN A 163 -25.79 -14.39 8.70
C ASN A 163 -25.71 -15.80 8.11
N GLU A 164 -26.60 -16.72 8.50
CA GLU A 164 -26.69 -18.04 7.88
C GLU A 164 -27.00 -17.95 6.38
N LYS A 165 -27.94 -17.08 5.97
CA LYS A 165 -28.20 -16.80 4.55
C LYS A 165 -26.99 -16.20 3.84
N ALA A 166 -26.28 -15.28 4.48
CA ALA A 166 -25.05 -14.71 3.93
C ALA A 166 -23.95 -15.76 3.74
N PHE A 167 -23.82 -16.69 4.70
CA PHE A 167 -22.89 -17.82 4.61
C PHE A 167 -23.30 -18.77 3.47
N GLY A 168 -24.59 -19.08 3.34
CA GLY A 168 -25.15 -19.82 2.19
C GLY A 168 -24.70 -19.24 0.85
N ARG A 169 -24.83 -17.92 0.67
CA ARG A 169 -24.37 -17.22 -0.54
C ARG A 169 -22.86 -17.31 -0.76
N CYS A 170 -22.07 -17.33 0.32
CA CYS A 170 -20.62 -17.51 0.22
C CYS A 170 -20.29 -18.93 -0.27
N TYR A 171 -20.96 -19.94 0.29
CA TYR A 171 -20.79 -21.34 -0.11
C TYR A 171 -21.12 -21.52 -1.59
N ASP A 172 -22.28 -21.04 -2.05
CA ASP A 172 -22.69 -21.12 -3.45
C ASP A 172 -21.70 -20.44 -4.40
N TYR A 173 -21.00 -19.41 -3.92
CA TYR A 173 -19.97 -18.72 -4.70
C TYR A 173 -18.66 -19.51 -4.77
N PHE A 174 -18.26 -20.17 -3.68
CA PHE A 174 -17.11 -21.07 -3.67
C PHE A 174 -17.35 -22.36 -4.46
N ASP A 175 -18.55 -22.92 -4.42
CA ASP A 175 -18.93 -24.11 -5.21
C ASP A 175 -18.70 -23.90 -6.71
N ARG A 176 -18.82 -22.64 -7.16
CA ARG A 176 -18.56 -22.21 -8.55
C ARG A 176 -17.09 -21.86 -8.81
N GLY A 177 -16.19 -22.12 -7.86
CA GLY A 177 -14.77 -21.75 -7.93
C GLY A 177 -14.50 -20.25 -7.77
N GLY A 178 -15.42 -19.49 -7.16
CA GLY A 178 -15.31 -18.05 -7.01
C GLY A 178 -14.27 -17.60 -5.98
N THR A 179 -13.86 -16.33 -6.07
CA THR A 179 -13.00 -15.66 -5.08
C THR A 179 -13.80 -14.69 -4.20
N ILE A 180 -13.77 -14.87 -2.88
CA ILE A 180 -14.36 -13.92 -1.92
C ILE A 180 -13.24 -13.17 -1.20
N MET A 181 -13.42 -11.88 -0.93
CA MET A 181 -12.57 -11.11 -0.04
C MET A 181 -13.33 -10.71 1.22
N ILE A 182 -12.66 -10.92 2.37
CA ILE A 182 -13.17 -10.56 3.69
C ILE A 182 -12.09 -9.81 4.48
N PHE A 183 -12.54 -8.88 5.32
CA PHE A 183 -11.72 -8.17 6.30
C PHE A 183 -12.08 -8.67 7.70
N PRO A 184 -11.37 -9.68 8.26
CA PRO A 184 -11.77 -10.36 9.49
C PRO A 184 -11.74 -9.47 10.74
N GLU A 185 -11.10 -8.29 10.71
CA GLU A 185 -11.20 -7.26 11.75
C GLU A 185 -12.65 -6.74 11.89
N GLY A 186 -13.37 -6.70 10.76
CA GLY A 186 -14.75 -6.26 10.69
C GLY A 186 -14.93 -4.74 10.88
N THR A 187 -13.86 -3.94 10.84
CA THR A 187 -13.86 -2.47 10.87
C THR A 187 -12.79 -1.94 9.91
N SER A 188 -12.94 -0.72 9.39
CA SER A 188 -11.86 -0.05 8.67
C SER A 188 -11.25 1.03 9.55
N VAL A 189 -9.96 0.94 9.85
CA VAL A 189 -9.23 1.95 10.63
C VAL A 189 -7.85 2.15 10.04
N SER A 190 -7.49 3.40 9.72
CA SER A 190 -6.21 3.75 9.11
C SER A 190 -5.12 3.84 10.16
N GLU A 191 -4.56 2.70 10.54
CA GLU A 191 -3.45 2.58 11.48
C GLU A 191 -2.51 1.43 11.07
N ARG A 192 -1.25 1.50 11.52
CA ARG A 192 -0.28 0.39 11.36
C ARG A 192 -0.49 -0.67 12.45
N ARG A 193 -1.72 -1.19 12.59
CA ARG A 193 -2.07 -2.22 13.57
C ARG A 193 -2.89 -3.32 12.91
N LEU A 194 -2.82 -4.52 13.48
CA LEU A 194 -3.75 -5.59 13.18
C LEU A 194 -4.71 -5.73 14.34
N ARG A 195 -6.00 -5.47 14.10
CA ARG A 195 -7.03 -5.62 15.14
C ARG A 195 -7.35 -7.10 15.37
N PRO A 196 -7.96 -7.45 16.51
CA PRO A 196 -8.42 -8.82 16.75
C PRO A 196 -9.31 -9.31 15.61
N LEU A 197 -8.99 -10.50 15.09
CA LEU A 197 -9.74 -11.12 14.02
C LEU A 197 -10.98 -11.82 14.58
N LYS A 198 -12.12 -11.66 13.89
CA LYS A 198 -13.33 -12.42 14.16
C LYS A 198 -13.29 -13.76 13.43
N THR A 199 -13.94 -14.78 14.00
CA THR A 199 -13.97 -16.15 13.48
C THR A 199 -14.79 -16.32 12.19
N GLY A 200 -15.51 -15.30 11.74
CA GLY A 200 -16.41 -15.38 10.57
C GLY A 200 -15.72 -15.88 9.29
N ALA A 201 -14.48 -15.45 9.02
CA ALA A 201 -13.71 -15.91 7.87
C ALA A 201 -13.44 -17.43 7.92
N ALA A 202 -13.00 -17.92 9.08
CA ALA A 202 -12.73 -19.34 9.30
C ALA A 202 -14.01 -20.18 9.23
N ARG A 203 -15.10 -19.73 9.86
CA ARG A 203 -16.41 -20.41 9.84
C ARG A 203 -16.97 -20.53 8.42
N ILE A 204 -16.88 -19.45 7.63
CA ILE A 204 -17.27 -19.45 6.21
C ILE A 204 -16.42 -20.45 5.42
N ALA A 205 -15.10 -20.48 5.64
CA ALA A 205 -14.22 -21.37 4.90
C ALA A 205 -14.45 -22.85 5.26
N LEU A 206 -14.49 -23.17 6.54
CA LEU A 206 -14.72 -24.53 7.04
C LEU A 206 -16.10 -25.05 6.67
N GLY A 207 -17.14 -24.20 6.78
CA GLY A 207 -18.50 -24.56 6.38
C GLY A 207 -18.63 -24.84 4.88
N ALA A 208 -17.89 -24.11 4.03
CA ALA A 208 -17.86 -24.38 2.59
C ALA A 208 -17.23 -25.75 2.28
N GLU A 209 -16.08 -26.05 2.89
CA GLU A 209 -15.41 -27.34 2.70
C GLU A 209 -16.21 -28.52 3.27
N ALA A 210 -16.81 -28.35 4.45
CA ALA A 210 -17.59 -29.40 5.11
C ALA A 210 -18.77 -29.88 4.27
N ARG A 211 -19.37 -29.02 3.43
CA ARG A 211 -20.43 -29.40 2.47
C ARG A 211 -19.97 -30.36 1.38
N HIS A 212 -18.66 -30.44 1.14
CA HIS A 212 -18.03 -31.27 0.12
C HIS A 212 -17.02 -32.26 0.72
N ASP A 213 -17.20 -32.64 1.98
CA ASP A 213 -16.29 -33.55 2.71
C ASP A 213 -14.81 -33.13 2.65
N PHE A 214 -14.55 -31.82 2.66
CA PHE A 214 -13.22 -31.21 2.54
C PHE A 214 -12.50 -31.50 1.20
N ARG A 215 -13.27 -31.65 0.12
CA ARG A 215 -12.76 -31.87 -1.25
C ARG A 215 -13.01 -30.70 -2.21
N LEU A 216 -13.51 -29.56 -1.71
CA LEU A 216 -13.78 -28.39 -2.55
C LEU A 216 -12.48 -27.73 -3.04
N GLY A 217 -11.40 -27.83 -2.27
CA GLY A 217 -10.09 -27.27 -2.61
C GLY A 217 -10.00 -25.77 -2.35
N LEU A 218 -10.82 -25.25 -1.43
CA LEU A 218 -10.82 -23.88 -0.95
C LEU A 218 -9.51 -23.58 -0.23
N ARG A 219 -8.91 -22.46 -0.63
CA ARG A 219 -7.72 -21.91 0.02
C ARG A 219 -8.01 -20.55 0.61
N ILE A 220 -7.42 -20.27 1.78
CA ILE A 220 -7.41 -18.93 2.35
C ILE A 220 -6.09 -18.26 1.96
N LEU A 221 -6.13 -17.05 1.44
CA LEU A 221 -4.97 -16.23 1.10
C LEU A 221 -4.87 -15.05 2.07
N PRO A 222 -4.03 -15.15 3.12
CA PRO A 222 -3.73 -14.02 3.98
C PRO A 222 -2.93 -12.96 3.22
N MET A 223 -3.41 -11.72 3.27
CA MET A 223 -2.86 -10.56 2.57
C MET A 223 -2.62 -9.43 3.57
N GLY A 224 -1.46 -8.77 3.48
CA GLY A 224 -1.18 -7.53 4.20
C GLY A 224 -1.08 -6.36 3.23
N ILE A 225 -1.88 -5.31 3.46
CA ILE A 225 -1.86 -4.05 2.72
C ILE A 225 -1.19 -2.99 3.59
N ASN A 226 -0.07 -2.44 3.12
CA ASN A 226 0.73 -1.45 3.83
C ASN A 226 0.72 -0.12 3.07
N TYR A 227 0.06 0.88 3.64
CA TYR A 227 0.04 2.26 3.13
C TYR A 227 1.18 3.07 3.75
N PHE A 228 1.96 3.77 2.93
CA PHE A 228 3.00 4.67 3.43
C PHE A 228 2.46 6.06 3.79
N ASP A 229 1.43 6.52 3.06
CA ASP A 229 0.71 7.76 3.33
C ASP A 229 -0.74 7.64 2.79
N PRO A 230 -1.70 7.15 3.60
CA PRO A 230 -3.03 6.79 3.12
C PRO A 230 -3.90 7.99 2.70
N GLN A 231 -3.57 9.20 3.18
CA GLN A 231 -4.33 10.43 2.88
C GLN A 231 -3.86 11.14 1.62
N ARG A 232 -2.63 10.85 1.18
CA ARG A 232 -1.96 11.62 0.14
C ARG A 232 -2.16 11.01 -1.24
N PHE A 233 -2.67 11.82 -2.17
CA PHE A 233 -2.65 11.49 -3.59
C PHE A 233 -1.20 11.28 -4.07
N ARG A 234 -0.98 10.23 -4.88
CA ARG A 234 0.35 9.76 -5.29
C ARG A 234 1.23 9.32 -4.12
N SER A 235 0.62 8.72 -3.10
CA SER A 235 1.34 7.90 -2.13
C SER A 235 1.63 6.50 -2.68
N GLU A 236 2.18 5.66 -1.82
CA GLU A 236 2.66 4.33 -2.16
C GLU A 236 1.93 3.27 -1.34
N VAL A 237 1.72 2.12 -1.97
CA VAL A 237 1.08 0.97 -1.34
C VAL A 237 1.86 -0.29 -1.66
N PHE A 238 2.17 -1.04 -0.62
CA PHE A 238 2.81 -2.34 -0.71
C PHE A 238 1.86 -3.44 -0.25
N VAL A 239 1.54 -4.36 -1.15
CA VAL A 239 0.72 -5.53 -0.87
C VAL A 239 1.63 -6.76 -0.79
N ASN A 240 1.58 -7.45 0.35
CA ASN A 240 2.39 -8.63 0.60
C ASN A 240 1.48 -9.81 0.94
N MET A 241 1.57 -10.88 0.16
CA MET A 241 0.72 -12.05 0.35
C MET A 241 1.48 -13.19 1.00
N ALA A 242 0.85 -13.86 1.97
CA ALA A 242 1.36 -15.07 2.57
C ALA A 242 1.16 -16.28 1.64
N GLU A 243 1.72 -17.42 2.03
CA GLU A 243 1.34 -18.68 1.40
C GLU A 243 -0.12 -18.99 1.75
N PRO A 244 -0.90 -19.51 0.78
CA PRO A 244 -2.27 -19.90 1.04
C PRO A 244 -2.35 -21.01 2.10
N ILE A 245 -3.40 -20.99 2.89
CA ILE A 245 -3.77 -22.06 3.84
C ILE A 245 -4.77 -22.97 3.12
N ALA A 246 -4.50 -24.27 3.08
CA ALA A 246 -5.50 -25.24 2.62
C ALA A 246 -6.50 -25.48 3.76
N VAL A 247 -7.78 -25.24 3.50
CA VAL A 247 -8.81 -25.37 4.54
C VAL A 247 -9.03 -26.84 4.91
N ALA A 248 -8.80 -27.75 3.96
CA ALA A 248 -8.81 -29.20 4.16
C ALA A 248 -7.87 -29.69 5.26
N ASP A 249 -6.78 -28.98 5.56
CA ASP A 249 -5.84 -29.34 6.63
C ASP A 249 -6.49 -29.30 8.03
N TYR A 250 -7.65 -28.63 8.17
CA TYR A 250 -8.40 -28.48 9.42
C TYR A 250 -9.60 -29.43 9.51
N ALA A 251 -9.74 -30.38 8.57
CA ALA A 251 -10.91 -31.27 8.48
C ALA A 251 -11.10 -32.12 9.74
N ASP A 252 -10.04 -32.75 10.24
CA ASP A 252 -10.12 -33.64 11.40
C ASP A 252 -10.50 -32.87 12.67
N GLN A 253 -9.91 -31.68 12.86
CA GLN A 253 -10.25 -30.80 13.97
C GLN A 253 -11.71 -30.34 13.88
N TYR A 254 -12.19 -29.97 12.69
CA TYR A 254 -13.58 -29.55 12.48
C TYR A 254 -14.59 -30.66 12.79
N ARG A 255 -14.28 -31.91 12.43
CA ARG A 255 -15.17 -33.05 12.74
C ARG A 255 -15.26 -33.32 14.25
N GLN A 256 -14.22 -33.00 15.01
CA GLN A 256 -14.20 -33.15 16.47
C GLN A 256 -14.89 -31.97 17.16
N ASP A 257 -14.50 -30.75 16.79
CA ASP A 257 -15.00 -29.50 17.35
C ASP A 257 -14.95 -28.37 16.30
N PRO A 258 -16.10 -28.04 15.69
CA PRO A 258 -16.20 -26.97 14.70
C PRO A 258 -15.78 -25.59 15.22
N GLU A 259 -15.99 -25.29 16.51
CA GLU A 259 -15.65 -23.98 17.08
C GLU A 259 -14.14 -23.89 17.31
N ALA A 260 -13.53 -24.91 17.92
CA ALA A 260 -12.08 -24.96 18.12
C ALA A 260 -11.31 -24.94 16.79
N ALA A 261 -11.83 -25.61 15.75
CA ALA A 261 -11.25 -25.55 14.41
C ALA A 261 -11.31 -24.14 13.82
N ALA A 262 -12.43 -23.43 14.01
CA ALA A 262 -12.58 -22.05 13.55
C ALA A 262 -11.62 -21.10 14.28
N ASP A 263 -11.42 -21.28 15.58
CA ASP A 263 -10.47 -20.50 16.38
C ASP A 263 -9.03 -20.76 15.93
N ALA A 264 -8.63 -22.03 15.78
CA ALA A 264 -7.30 -22.41 15.31
C ALA A 264 -6.99 -21.86 13.90
N LEU A 265 -7.96 -21.95 12.98
CA LEU A 265 -7.80 -21.39 11.63
C LEU A 265 -7.77 -19.86 11.64
N THR A 266 -8.55 -19.21 12.51
CA THR A 266 -8.51 -17.75 12.68
C THR A 266 -7.15 -17.27 13.20
N GLU A 267 -6.57 -18.02 14.14
CA GLU A 267 -5.24 -17.77 14.68
C GLU A 267 -4.14 -17.98 13.63
N GLU A 268 -4.24 -19.01 12.79
CA GLU A 268 -3.36 -19.21 11.63
C GLU A 268 -3.42 -18.02 10.65
N ILE A 269 -4.63 -17.56 10.33
CA ILE A 269 -4.84 -16.38 9.48
C ILE A 269 -4.16 -15.16 10.10
N ARG A 270 -4.40 -14.89 11.40
CA ARG A 270 -3.81 -13.78 12.13
C ARG A 270 -2.29 -13.82 12.04
N ARG A 271 -1.66 -14.95 12.40
CA ARG A 271 -0.20 -15.12 12.39
C ARG A 271 0.39 -14.87 11.00
N ARG A 272 -0.24 -15.38 9.94
CA ARG A 272 0.22 -15.16 8.56
C ARG A 272 0.05 -13.70 8.12
N MET A 273 -1.03 -13.01 8.52
CA MET A 273 -1.22 -11.59 8.23
C MET A 273 -0.18 -10.71 8.94
N GLU A 274 0.12 -10.97 10.21
CA GLU A 274 1.11 -10.21 10.98
C GLU A 274 2.50 -10.22 10.35
N GLN A 275 2.89 -11.35 9.73
CA GLN A 275 4.16 -11.45 9.01
C GLN A 275 4.22 -10.61 7.73
N ARG A 276 3.06 -10.14 7.23
CA ARG A 276 2.91 -9.36 5.99
C ARG A 276 2.61 -7.89 6.24
N LEU A 277 2.55 -7.47 7.51
CA LEU A 277 2.24 -6.12 7.92
C LEU A 277 3.39 -5.47 8.67
N VAL A 278 3.46 -4.14 8.59
CA VAL A 278 4.19 -3.29 9.53
C VAL A 278 3.23 -2.99 10.68
N ILE A 279 3.53 -3.51 11.88
CA ILE A 279 2.66 -3.40 13.05
C ILE A 279 3.37 -2.65 14.17
N THR A 280 2.80 -1.52 14.56
CA THR A 280 3.19 -0.71 15.72
C THR A 280 2.29 -0.99 16.91
N ARG A 281 2.81 -0.75 18.12
CA ARG A 281 2.10 -0.97 19.40
C ARG A 281 1.40 0.28 19.91
N THR A 282 1.97 1.45 19.66
CA THR A 282 1.44 2.74 20.10
C THR A 282 1.61 3.79 19.01
N ASP A 283 0.91 4.92 19.16
CA ASP A 283 1.00 6.02 18.20
C ASP A 283 2.38 6.69 18.27
N GLU A 284 3.01 6.70 19.45
CA GLU A 284 4.37 7.22 19.64
C GLU A 284 5.43 6.34 18.96
N GLU A 285 5.26 5.01 18.97
CA GLU A 285 6.13 4.10 18.23
C GLU A 285 5.96 4.30 16.71
N ASP A 286 4.72 4.42 16.24
CA ASP A 286 4.45 4.67 14.82
C ASP A 286 5.03 6.01 14.35
N GLU A 287 4.86 7.07 15.16
CA GLU A 287 5.42 8.38 14.87
C GLU A 287 6.95 8.33 14.79
N LEU A 288 7.61 7.71 15.78
CA LEU A 288 9.07 7.57 15.80
C LEU A 288 9.59 6.82 14.56
N VAL A 289 8.99 5.66 14.26
CA VAL A 289 9.41 4.85 13.10
C VAL A 289 9.16 5.60 11.80
N THR A 290 8.00 6.25 11.65
CA THR A 290 7.66 7.06 10.48
C THR A 290 8.62 8.25 10.30
N GLN A 291 9.02 8.92 11.39
CA GLN A 291 9.98 10.02 11.34
C GLN A 291 11.37 9.55 10.88
N VAL A 292 11.87 8.43 11.43
CA VAL A 292 13.14 7.84 11.01
C VAL A 292 13.10 7.40 9.54
N GLU A 293 12.02 6.72 9.12
CA GLU A 293 11.79 6.30 7.73
C GLU A 293 11.84 7.46 6.75
N ARG A 294 11.04 8.51 7.00
CA ARG A 294 10.89 9.65 6.09
C ARG A 294 12.15 10.51 6.00
N THR A 295 12.94 10.56 7.06
CA THR A 295 14.07 11.49 7.18
C THR A 295 15.40 10.82 6.83
N PHE A 296 15.58 9.58 7.26
CA PHE A 296 16.86 8.88 7.18
C PHE A 296 16.77 7.55 6.43
N GLY A 297 15.60 7.15 5.91
CA GLY A 297 15.43 5.88 5.20
C GLY A 297 16.47 5.64 4.10
N GLN A 298 16.73 6.65 3.26
CA GLN A 298 17.74 6.60 2.19
C GLN A 298 19.17 6.38 2.69
N HIS A 299 19.47 6.74 3.95
CA HIS A 299 20.79 6.53 4.55
C HIS A 299 20.90 5.16 5.24
N LEU A 300 19.77 4.48 5.46
CA LEU A 300 19.70 3.19 6.12
C LEU A 300 19.66 2.03 5.11
N ILE A 301 19.09 2.25 3.92
CA ILE A 301 19.09 1.31 2.79
C ILE A 301 20.45 1.39 2.08
N GLN A 302 21.07 0.23 1.80
CA GLN A 302 22.42 0.16 1.22
C GLN A 302 22.44 -0.01 -0.31
N ASP A 303 21.31 -0.30 -0.93
CA ASP A 303 21.21 -0.63 -2.36
C ASP A 303 20.66 0.54 -3.21
N ASP A 304 21.15 0.66 -4.45
CA ASP A 304 20.84 1.76 -5.38
C ASP A 304 19.42 1.68 -6.00
N GLU A 305 18.70 0.56 -5.86
CA GLU A 305 17.31 0.37 -6.33
C GLU A 305 16.34 0.21 -5.14
N GLU A 306 15.67 1.28 -4.72
CA GLU A 306 14.67 1.23 -3.63
C GLU A 306 13.35 0.56 -4.10
N THR A 307 13.11 -0.70 -3.69
CA THR A 307 11.79 -1.33 -3.83
C THR A 307 10.87 -1.01 -2.64
N LEU A 308 9.55 -1.11 -2.80
CA LEU A 308 8.67 -0.94 -1.63
C LEU A 308 8.84 -2.08 -0.62
N TYR A 309 9.34 -3.23 -1.07
CA TYR A 309 9.73 -4.32 -0.17
C TYR A 309 10.91 -3.95 0.73
N ASP A 310 11.91 -3.23 0.22
CA ASP A 310 13.05 -2.80 1.04
C ASP A 310 12.61 -1.81 2.10
N ASN A 311 11.73 -0.88 1.75
CA ASN A 311 11.09 0.02 2.71
C ASN A 311 10.31 -0.77 3.78
N PHE A 312 9.55 -1.79 3.37
CA PHE A 312 8.83 -2.68 4.30
C PHE A 312 9.80 -3.43 5.25
N GLN A 313 10.92 -3.94 4.73
CA GLN A 313 11.93 -4.61 5.57
C GLN A 313 12.62 -3.65 6.53
N LEU A 314 12.91 -2.43 6.07
CA LEU A 314 13.44 -1.36 6.91
C LEU A 314 12.49 -1.06 8.05
N SER A 315 11.19 -0.83 7.77
CA SER A 315 10.16 -0.58 8.78
C SER A 315 10.15 -1.67 9.84
N ARG A 316 10.16 -2.94 9.43
CA ARG A 316 10.17 -4.08 10.37
C ARG A 316 11.45 -4.18 11.17
N THR A 317 12.59 -3.86 10.56
CA THR A 317 13.89 -3.85 11.25
C THR A 317 13.94 -2.74 12.30
N LEU A 318 13.44 -1.54 11.97
CA LEU A 318 13.30 -0.42 12.91
C LEU A 318 12.41 -0.80 14.09
N LEU A 319 11.25 -1.41 13.85
CA LEU A 319 10.36 -1.87 14.93
C LEU A 319 11.04 -2.88 15.86
N ARG A 320 11.80 -3.84 15.32
CA ARG A 320 12.56 -4.79 16.15
C ARG A 320 13.68 -4.10 16.91
N ALA A 321 14.36 -3.13 16.29
CA ALA A 321 15.41 -2.36 16.95
C ALA A 321 14.84 -1.52 18.11
N VAL A 322 13.70 -0.84 17.91
CA VAL A 322 13.01 -0.09 18.97
C VAL A 322 12.72 -1.00 20.16
N ARG A 323 12.13 -2.18 19.93
CA ARG A 323 11.88 -3.16 21.02
C ARG A 323 13.15 -3.61 21.73
N TYR A 324 14.22 -3.86 20.98
CA TYR A 324 15.51 -4.24 21.56
C TYR A 324 16.05 -3.13 22.48
N PHE A 325 16.06 -1.88 22.03
CA PHE A 325 16.55 -0.75 22.81
C PHE A 325 15.63 -0.42 24.00
N GLU A 326 14.32 -0.59 23.90
CA GLU A 326 13.42 -0.46 25.06
C GLU A 326 13.80 -1.40 26.20
N GLN A 327 14.19 -2.63 25.88
CA GLN A 327 14.51 -3.65 26.89
C GLN A 327 15.94 -3.58 27.40
N HIS A 328 16.89 -3.17 26.56
CA HIS A 328 18.33 -3.27 26.87
C HIS A 328 19.00 -1.91 27.15
N ASP A 329 18.44 -0.81 26.63
CA ASP A 329 19.03 0.53 26.74
C ASP A 329 17.97 1.62 26.48
N ALA A 330 17.00 1.71 27.40
CA ALA A 330 15.88 2.64 27.30
C ALA A 330 16.35 4.12 27.30
N GLY A 331 17.47 4.41 27.97
CA GLY A 331 18.07 5.74 27.99
C GLY A 331 18.49 6.20 26.61
N ARG A 332 19.17 5.34 25.85
CA ARG A 332 19.57 5.65 24.46
C ARG A 332 18.37 5.83 23.53
N LEU A 333 17.32 5.03 23.69
CA LEU A 333 16.09 5.22 22.90
C LEU A 333 15.41 6.56 23.22
N GLY A 334 15.38 6.95 24.50
CA GLY A 334 14.89 8.25 24.95
C GLY A 334 15.67 9.41 24.33
N ASP A 335 17.00 9.34 24.36
CA ASP A 335 17.90 10.35 23.78
C ASP A 335 17.68 10.51 22.27
N VAL A 336 17.54 9.40 21.53
CA VAL A 336 17.22 9.45 20.10
C VAL A 336 15.86 10.10 19.85
N ARG A 337 14.83 9.74 20.64
CA ARG A 337 13.48 10.29 20.49
C ARG A 337 13.46 11.80 20.74
N GLU A 338 14.08 12.27 21.81
CA GLU A 338 14.13 13.69 22.17
C GLU A 338 14.87 14.51 21.10
N ARG A 339 16.05 14.05 20.69
CA ARG A 339 16.85 14.74 19.65
C ARG A 339 16.17 14.75 18.30
N LEU A 340 15.52 13.65 17.92
CA LEU A 340 14.79 13.57 16.66
C LEU A 340 13.59 14.52 16.67
N HIS A 341 12.86 14.58 17.78
CA HIS A 341 11.75 15.52 17.95
C HIS A 341 12.22 16.98 17.87
N ALA A 342 13.29 17.33 18.59
CA ALA A 342 13.87 18.68 18.55
C ALA A 342 14.33 19.07 17.14
N TYR A 343 15.01 18.14 16.44
CA TYR A 343 15.45 18.33 15.06
C TYR A 343 14.26 18.61 14.12
N HIS A 344 13.18 17.82 14.23
CA HIS A 344 11.98 18.02 13.42
C HIS A 344 11.23 19.31 13.73
N GLN A 345 11.19 19.73 15.00
CA GLN A 345 10.64 21.03 15.40
C GLN A 345 11.44 22.18 14.77
N GLU A 346 12.78 22.12 14.80
CA GLU A 346 13.62 23.13 14.16
C GLU A 346 13.42 23.19 12.64
N LEU A 347 13.41 22.03 11.96
CA LEU A 347 13.09 21.95 10.54
C LEU A 347 11.74 22.59 10.22
N SER A 348 10.71 22.29 11.02
CA SER A 348 9.36 22.83 10.84
C SER A 348 9.31 24.35 11.03
N ARG A 349 9.96 24.86 12.09
CA ARG A 349 10.09 26.30 12.36
C ARG A 349 10.76 27.03 11.20
N LEU A 350 11.82 26.45 10.64
CA LEU A 350 12.55 27.01 9.50
C LEU A 350 11.84 26.78 8.15
N ARG A 351 10.77 25.97 8.11
CA ARG A 351 10.06 25.49 6.92
C ARG A 351 11.00 24.78 5.93
N LEU A 352 11.86 23.92 6.48
CA LEU A 352 12.81 23.09 5.75
C LEU A 352 12.42 21.61 5.86
N THR A 353 13.04 20.80 5.01
CA THR A 353 13.01 19.32 5.05
C THR A 353 14.45 18.81 5.10
N ASP A 354 14.69 17.60 5.61
CA ASP A 354 16.07 17.04 5.64
C ASP A 354 16.71 17.00 4.26
N ASP A 355 15.95 16.60 3.23
CA ASP A 355 16.38 16.62 1.82
C ASP A 355 16.91 17.97 1.34
N ALA A 356 16.44 19.08 1.93
CA ALA A 356 16.90 20.42 1.57
C ALA A 356 18.32 20.71 2.08
N LEU A 357 18.76 19.99 3.13
CA LEU A 357 20.10 20.05 3.71
C LEU A 357 21.09 19.11 3.02
N GLU A 358 20.60 18.09 2.30
CA GLU A 358 21.45 17.17 1.57
C GLU A 358 22.26 17.88 0.47
N THR A 359 23.58 17.86 0.65
CA THR A 359 24.51 18.43 -0.32
C THR A 359 24.95 17.36 -1.31
N ARG A 360 24.11 17.02 -2.30
CA ARG A 360 24.47 16.03 -3.32
C ARG A 360 25.62 16.52 -4.23
N GLY A 361 26.84 16.03 -4.01
CA GLY A 361 27.96 16.03 -4.97
C GLY A 361 29.05 17.13 -4.85
N PRO A 362 30.18 16.97 -5.58
CA PRO A 362 31.35 17.83 -5.48
C PRO A 362 31.07 19.28 -5.92
N ALA A 363 31.72 20.25 -5.26
CA ALA A 363 31.44 21.69 -5.39
C ALA A 363 31.55 22.23 -6.83
N GLY A 364 32.50 21.73 -7.64
CA GLY A 364 32.75 22.19 -9.00
C GLY A 364 31.61 21.92 -10.01
N THR A 365 30.80 20.88 -9.79
CA THR A 365 29.66 20.54 -10.67
C THR A 365 28.34 21.16 -10.22
N ARG A 366 28.32 21.90 -9.09
CA ARG A 366 27.08 22.46 -8.52
C ARG A 366 26.53 23.62 -9.32
N ARG A 367 27.39 24.51 -9.83
CA ARG A 367 26.94 25.67 -10.63
C ARG A 367 26.30 25.21 -11.94
N ASN A 368 26.95 24.29 -12.65
CA ASN A 368 26.41 23.75 -13.90
C ASN A 368 25.10 22.98 -13.68
N ARG A 369 25.02 22.14 -12.64
CA ARG A 369 23.75 21.46 -12.27
C ARG A 369 22.65 22.43 -11.85
N ALA A 370 23.01 23.53 -11.17
CA ALA A 370 22.06 24.57 -10.79
C ALA A 370 21.54 25.36 -12.00
N LEU A 371 22.42 25.69 -12.94
CA LEU A 371 22.07 26.34 -14.21
C LEU A 371 21.21 25.44 -15.08
N GLU A 372 21.60 24.18 -15.23
CA GLU A 372 20.83 23.17 -15.98
C GLU A 372 19.45 22.95 -15.37
N ALA A 373 19.35 22.81 -14.04
CA ALA A 373 18.06 22.72 -13.36
C ALA A 373 17.21 23.99 -13.54
N GLY A 374 17.83 25.17 -13.48
CA GLY A 374 17.18 26.45 -13.74
C GLY A 374 16.65 26.56 -15.17
N LEU A 375 17.44 26.15 -16.15
CA LEU A 375 17.06 26.14 -17.56
C LEU A 375 15.93 25.15 -17.83
N ARG A 376 15.98 23.94 -17.26
CA ARG A 376 14.89 22.95 -17.34
C ARG A 376 13.59 23.50 -16.74
N LEU A 377 13.66 24.23 -15.64
CA LEU A 377 12.48 24.90 -15.07
C LEU A 377 11.97 26.00 -16.01
N ALA A 378 12.85 26.88 -16.50
CA ALA A 378 12.46 27.96 -17.41
C ALA A 378 11.80 27.45 -18.71
N LEU A 379 12.41 26.46 -19.37
CA LEU A 379 11.88 25.85 -20.58
C LEU A 379 10.61 25.02 -20.32
N GLY A 380 10.48 24.46 -19.12
CA GLY A 380 9.31 23.72 -18.69
C GLY A 380 8.13 24.59 -18.27
N ALA A 381 8.37 25.85 -17.93
CA ALA A 381 7.36 26.75 -17.38
C ALA A 381 6.12 26.94 -18.29
N PRO A 382 6.25 27.09 -19.63
CA PRO A 382 5.07 27.20 -20.50
C PRO A 382 4.18 25.96 -20.46
N VAL A 383 4.78 24.75 -20.51
CA VAL A 383 4.04 23.48 -20.44
C VAL A 383 3.42 23.29 -19.06
N TYR A 384 4.14 23.68 -18.00
CA TYR A 384 3.61 23.71 -16.64
C TYR A 384 2.40 24.63 -16.51
N LEU A 385 2.48 25.86 -17.02
CA LEU A 385 1.38 26.82 -16.96
C LEU A 385 0.17 26.32 -17.74
N TYR A 386 0.37 25.77 -18.93
CA TYR A 386 -0.71 25.14 -19.70
C TYR A 386 -1.37 23.99 -18.92
N GLY A 387 -0.59 23.06 -18.38
CA GLY A 387 -1.12 21.95 -17.57
C GLY A 387 -1.83 22.42 -16.30
N LEU A 388 -1.26 23.43 -15.62
CA LEU A 388 -1.85 24.06 -14.44
C LEU A 388 -3.20 24.69 -14.77
N ILE A 389 -3.28 25.53 -15.81
CA ILE A 389 -4.52 26.22 -16.19
C ILE A 389 -5.64 25.21 -16.47
N ASN A 390 -5.35 24.16 -17.25
CA ASN A 390 -6.38 23.20 -17.65
C ASN A 390 -6.76 22.22 -16.54
N SER A 391 -5.83 21.86 -15.64
CA SER A 391 -6.03 20.79 -14.66
C SER A 391 -6.14 21.25 -13.20
N TYR A 392 -5.92 22.53 -12.88
CA TYR A 392 -5.92 23.00 -11.50
C TYR A 392 -7.28 22.86 -10.81
N ILE A 393 -8.36 23.28 -11.48
CA ILE A 393 -9.72 23.20 -10.93
C ILE A 393 -10.12 21.73 -10.68
N PRO A 394 -10.09 20.81 -11.68
CA PRO A 394 -10.46 19.43 -11.45
C PRO A 394 -9.54 18.70 -10.46
N TYR A 395 -8.29 19.17 -10.27
CA TYR A 395 -7.38 18.68 -9.22
C TYR A 395 -7.77 19.16 -7.80
N LYS A 396 -8.22 20.41 -7.66
CA LYS A 396 -8.53 20.99 -6.33
C LYS A 396 -9.89 20.57 -5.79
N ILE A 397 -10.89 20.38 -6.65
CA ILE A 397 -12.25 20.01 -6.23
C ILE A 397 -12.26 18.73 -5.36
N PRO A 398 -11.62 17.61 -5.74
CA PRO A 398 -11.57 16.40 -4.91
C PRO A 398 -11.04 16.65 -3.51
N SER A 399 -9.97 17.46 -3.39
CA SER A 399 -9.38 17.80 -2.10
C SER A 399 -10.32 18.63 -1.22
N VAL A 400 -11.12 19.51 -1.82
CA VAL A 400 -12.11 20.32 -1.10
C VAL A 400 -13.28 19.45 -0.65
N ILE A 401 -13.78 18.56 -1.52
CA ILE A 401 -14.86 17.64 -1.20
C ILE A 401 -14.44 16.70 -0.07
N ALA A 402 -13.26 16.07 -0.17
CA ALA A 402 -12.76 15.16 0.85
C ALA A 402 -12.69 15.81 2.24
N ARG A 403 -12.12 17.02 2.35
CA ARG A 403 -12.05 17.76 3.62
C ARG A 403 -13.40 18.13 4.20
N ARG A 404 -14.44 18.27 3.37
CA ARG A 404 -15.78 18.67 3.81
C ARG A 404 -16.69 17.48 4.11
N ALA A 405 -16.49 16.37 3.39
CA ALA A 405 -17.33 15.19 3.47
C ALA A 405 -16.97 14.28 4.65
N THR A 406 -15.70 14.22 5.07
CA THR A 406 -15.27 13.34 6.14
C THR A 406 -14.11 13.91 6.95
N LYS A 407 -14.06 13.54 8.24
CA LYS A 407 -12.88 13.71 9.10
C LYS A 407 -12.10 12.39 9.26
N ASP A 408 -12.73 11.29 8.88
CA ASP A 408 -12.19 9.94 9.03
C ASP A 408 -11.20 9.67 7.91
N VAL A 409 -10.00 9.25 8.31
CA VAL A 409 -8.84 9.10 7.44
C VAL A 409 -9.07 8.05 6.36
N GLU A 410 -9.79 6.97 6.69
CA GLU A 410 -10.00 5.84 5.80
C GLU A 410 -10.88 6.17 4.59
N PHE A 411 -11.62 7.29 4.65
CA PHE A 411 -12.53 7.73 3.58
C PHE A 411 -11.91 8.79 2.66
N VAL A 412 -10.77 9.39 3.04
CA VAL A 412 -10.14 10.47 2.27
C VAL A 412 -9.72 9.99 0.88
N ALA A 413 -8.96 8.89 0.78
CA ALA A 413 -8.49 8.36 -0.49
C ALA A 413 -9.61 7.90 -1.44
N PRO A 414 -10.63 7.15 -1.00
CA PRO A 414 -11.81 6.83 -1.81
C PRO A 414 -12.50 8.05 -2.40
N ILE A 415 -12.73 9.08 -1.57
CA ILE A 415 -13.39 10.31 -2.03
C ILE A 415 -12.52 11.00 -3.07
N LEU A 416 -11.22 11.13 -2.82
CA LEU A 416 -10.27 11.71 -3.78
C LEU A 416 -10.27 10.95 -5.12
N LEU A 417 -10.30 9.61 -5.09
CA LEU A 417 -10.33 8.76 -6.28
C LEU A 417 -11.63 8.97 -7.07
N VAL A 418 -12.79 8.76 -6.42
CA VAL A 418 -14.10 8.79 -7.09
C VAL A 418 -14.41 10.20 -7.60
N THR A 419 -14.26 11.21 -6.75
CA THR A 419 -14.52 12.59 -7.16
C THR A 419 -13.50 13.06 -8.20
N GLY A 420 -12.24 12.65 -8.10
CA GLY A 420 -11.21 12.93 -9.11
C GLY A 420 -11.56 12.33 -10.46
N MET A 421 -11.97 11.06 -10.51
CA MET A 421 -12.42 10.43 -11.75
C MET A 421 -13.57 11.22 -12.40
N LEU A 422 -14.56 11.64 -11.61
CA LEU A 422 -15.69 12.42 -12.11
C LEU A 422 -15.26 13.83 -12.57
N THR A 423 -14.53 14.57 -11.75
CA THR A 423 -14.16 15.96 -12.05
C THR A 423 -13.24 16.05 -13.26
N PHE A 424 -12.20 15.21 -13.34
CA PHE A 424 -11.31 15.20 -14.50
C PHE A 424 -12.03 14.80 -15.78
N THR A 425 -12.91 13.79 -15.72
CA THR A 425 -13.69 13.36 -16.90
C THR A 425 -14.58 14.49 -17.39
N LEU A 426 -15.38 15.09 -16.52
CA LEU A 426 -16.31 16.17 -16.89
C LEU A 426 -15.58 17.41 -17.41
N PHE A 427 -14.50 17.83 -16.76
CA PHE A 427 -13.72 18.99 -17.18
C PHE A 427 -13.02 18.75 -18.52
N TYR A 428 -12.35 17.61 -18.71
CA TYR A 428 -11.64 17.34 -19.95
C TYR A 428 -12.60 17.18 -21.13
N LEU A 429 -13.74 16.51 -20.93
CA LEU A 429 -14.77 16.42 -21.97
C LEU A 429 -15.36 17.80 -22.30
N GLY A 430 -15.69 18.61 -21.28
CA GLY A 430 -16.22 19.95 -21.48
C GLY A 430 -15.23 20.88 -22.20
N GLN A 431 -13.96 20.89 -21.78
CA GLN A 431 -12.90 21.67 -22.42
C GLN A 431 -12.67 21.22 -23.87
N THR A 432 -12.67 19.90 -24.12
CA THR A 432 -12.51 19.34 -25.47
C THR A 432 -13.68 19.67 -26.37
N ALA A 433 -14.92 19.58 -25.86
CA ALA A 433 -16.11 19.98 -26.59
C ALA A 433 -16.10 21.47 -26.93
N LEU A 434 -15.60 22.31 -26.03
CA LEU A 434 -15.43 23.75 -26.28
C LEU A 434 -14.41 24.01 -27.39
N VAL A 435 -13.27 23.30 -27.39
CA VAL A 435 -12.26 23.39 -28.47
C VAL A 435 -12.85 22.94 -29.81
N HIS A 436 -13.61 21.84 -29.84
CA HIS A 436 -14.31 21.42 -31.05
C HIS A 436 -15.29 22.50 -31.50
N HIS A 437 -16.10 23.06 -30.60
CA HIS A 437 -17.11 24.06 -30.93
C HIS A 437 -16.50 25.30 -31.61
N PHE A 438 -15.36 25.79 -31.12
CA PHE A 438 -14.70 26.96 -31.71
C PHE A 438 -13.86 26.67 -32.95
N THR A 439 -13.29 25.47 -33.09
CA THR A 439 -12.41 25.14 -34.22
C THR A 439 -13.12 24.41 -35.37
N GLY A 440 -14.27 23.80 -35.10
CA GLY A 440 -14.98 22.92 -36.03
C GLY A 440 -14.21 21.63 -36.40
N SER A 441 -13.09 21.33 -35.74
CA SER A 441 -12.16 20.28 -36.16
C SER A 441 -11.98 19.21 -35.10
N TRP A 442 -12.35 17.98 -35.44
CA TRP A 442 -12.10 16.79 -34.63
C TRP A 442 -10.62 16.52 -34.40
N LEU A 443 -9.75 16.91 -35.34
CA LEU A 443 -8.30 16.75 -35.19
C LEU A 443 -7.78 17.62 -34.03
N TRP A 444 -8.13 18.90 -34.01
CA TRP A 444 -7.68 19.82 -32.95
C TRP A 444 -8.28 19.47 -31.59
N ALA A 445 -9.55 19.07 -31.55
CA ALA A 445 -10.18 18.58 -30.32
C ALA A 445 -9.49 17.30 -29.79
N GLY A 446 -9.18 16.34 -30.68
CA GLY A 446 -8.46 15.11 -30.31
C GLY A 446 -7.04 15.37 -29.80
N LEU A 447 -6.27 16.23 -30.49
CA LEU A 447 -4.93 16.62 -30.05
C LEU A 447 -4.97 17.34 -28.70
N TYR A 448 -5.94 18.22 -28.51
CA TYR A 448 -6.14 18.90 -27.23
C TYR A 448 -6.47 17.91 -26.11
N PHE A 449 -7.45 17.01 -26.31
CA PHE A 449 -7.80 15.97 -25.34
C PHE A 449 -6.61 15.11 -24.93
N LEU A 450 -5.78 14.67 -25.89
CA LEU A 450 -4.58 13.88 -25.62
C LEU A 450 -3.51 14.68 -24.85
N SER A 451 -3.42 15.99 -25.07
CA SER A 451 -2.46 16.86 -24.38
C SER A 451 -2.80 17.11 -22.91
N LEU A 452 -4.09 17.06 -22.54
CA LEU A 452 -4.56 17.37 -21.19
C LEU A 452 -3.94 16.47 -20.10
N PRO A 453 -4.04 15.12 -20.16
CA PRO A 453 -3.45 14.28 -19.12
C PRO A 453 -1.91 14.39 -19.11
N LEU A 454 -1.27 14.47 -20.28
CA LEU A 454 0.20 14.58 -20.38
C LEU A 454 0.71 15.84 -19.68
N THR A 455 0.09 16.99 -19.99
CA THR A 455 0.49 18.27 -19.42
C THR A 455 0.04 18.43 -17.97
N GLY A 456 -1.09 17.83 -17.58
CA GLY A 456 -1.53 17.76 -16.18
C GLY A 456 -0.54 16.99 -15.29
N PHE A 457 -0.08 15.82 -15.72
CA PHE A 457 0.95 15.06 -14.99
C PHE A 457 2.31 15.77 -15.00
N TYR A 458 2.68 16.38 -16.12
CA TYR A 458 3.87 17.22 -16.19
C TYR A 458 3.80 18.36 -15.18
N ALA A 459 2.65 19.05 -15.08
CA ALA A 459 2.47 20.15 -14.17
C ALA A 459 2.58 19.72 -12.69
N LEU A 460 2.03 18.55 -12.36
CA LEU A 460 2.16 17.96 -11.02
C LEU A 460 3.62 17.65 -10.68
N SER A 461 4.37 17.03 -11.59
CA SER A 461 5.80 16.74 -11.39
C SER A 461 6.62 18.02 -11.29
N TYR A 462 6.34 19.01 -12.15
CA TYR A 462 7.02 20.30 -12.16
C TYR A 462 6.81 21.06 -10.85
N ALA A 463 5.57 21.08 -10.33
CA ALA A 463 5.26 21.71 -9.04
C ALA A 463 6.06 21.10 -7.88
N GLY A 464 6.22 19.76 -7.86
CA GLY A 464 7.04 19.06 -6.87
C GLY A 464 8.50 19.48 -6.92
N ASN A 465 9.09 19.46 -8.13
CA ASN A 465 10.49 19.85 -8.37
C ASN A 465 10.74 21.32 -8.01
N LEU A 466 9.80 22.21 -8.38
CA LEU A 466 9.86 23.63 -8.03
C LEU A 466 9.81 23.83 -6.51
N ALA A 467 8.90 23.16 -5.81
CA ALA A 467 8.80 23.25 -4.35
C ALA A 467 10.07 22.77 -3.64
N GLU A 468 10.66 21.66 -4.09
CA GLU A 468 11.94 21.17 -3.56
C GLU A 468 13.07 22.18 -3.81
N ARG A 469 13.12 22.77 -5.00
CA ARG A 469 14.12 23.78 -5.34
C ARG A 469 13.98 25.04 -4.50
N LEU A 470 12.76 25.51 -4.28
CA LEU A 470 12.47 26.66 -3.43
C LEU A 470 12.89 26.38 -1.98
N ARG A 471 12.67 25.16 -1.45
CA ARG A 471 13.19 24.75 -0.13
C ARG A 471 14.72 24.77 -0.07
N ARG A 472 15.41 24.27 -1.10
CA ARG A 472 16.89 24.34 -1.19
C ARG A 472 17.41 25.78 -1.25
N LEU A 473 16.75 26.66 -2.02
CA LEU A 473 17.10 28.08 -2.07
C LEU A 473 16.86 28.78 -0.72
N ARG A 474 15.78 28.42 -0.03
CA ARG A 474 15.51 28.89 1.33
C ARG A 474 16.60 28.44 2.31
N ALA A 475 17.04 27.18 2.24
CA ALA A 475 18.16 26.69 3.04
C ALA A 475 19.45 27.50 2.75
N LEU A 476 19.79 27.73 1.47
CA LEU A 476 20.95 28.55 1.09
C LEU A 476 20.86 30.00 1.59
N ARG A 477 19.66 30.59 1.57
CA ARG A 477 19.42 31.93 2.13
C ARG A 477 19.64 31.93 3.64
N LEU A 478 19.12 30.94 4.36
CA LEU A 478 19.32 30.79 5.79
C LEU A 478 20.79 30.55 6.16
N PHE A 479 21.55 29.79 5.37
CA PHE A 479 23.01 29.66 5.57
C PHE A 479 23.76 31.00 5.48
N ARG A 480 23.23 31.97 4.73
CA ARG A 480 23.82 33.32 4.61
C ARG A 480 23.36 34.26 5.72
N GLN A 481 22.11 34.14 6.16
CA GLN A 481 21.48 35.09 7.10
C GLN A 481 21.60 34.63 8.57
N GLU A 482 21.47 33.33 8.82
CA GLU A 482 21.39 32.72 10.15
C GLU A 482 22.39 31.55 10.26
N ARG A 483 23.65 31.82 9.94
CA ARG A 483 24.71 30.82 9.90
C ARG A 483 24.83 29.98 11.19
N PRO A 484 24.79 30.56 12.41
CA PRO A 484 24.89 29.77 13.64
C PRO A 484 23.75 28.75 13.81
N VAL A 485 22.52 29.14 13.42
CA VAL A 485 21.34 28.26 13.49
C VAL A 485 21.50 27.08 12.53
N MET A 486 21.93 27.35 11.29
CA MET A 486 22.13 26.30 10.29
C MET A 486 23.30 25.37 10.63
N GLU A 487 24.38 25.88 11.23
CA GLU A 487 25.49 25.06 11.71
C GLU A 487 25.06 24.15 12.88
N ASN A 488 24.23 24.65 13.79
CA ASN A 488 23.62 23.83 14.85
C ASN A 488 22.72 22.72 14.27
N LEU A 489 21.86 23.06 13.31
CA LEU A 489 20.97 22.10 12.65
C LEU A 489 21.76 20.99 11.92
N LEU A 490 22.84 21.34 11.22
CA LEU A 490 23.72 20.35 10.60
C LEU A 490 24.45 19.47 11.63
N ARG A 491 24.81 20.03 12.79
CA ARG A 491 25.41 19.26 13.89
C ARG A 491 24.42 18.26 14.45
N GLN A 492 23.18 18.68 14.76
CA GLN A 492 22.08 17.80 15.18
C GLN A 492 21.85 16.67 14.17
N ARG A 493 21.76 16.99 12.88
CA ARG A 493 21.60 16.01 11.80
C ARG A 493 22.74 14.98 11.79
N THR A 494 23.99 15.45 11.86
CA THR A 494 25.17 14.56 11.82
C THR A 494 25.21 13.65 13.03
N GLU A 495 24.85 14.18 14.20
CA GLU A 495 24.78 13.42 15.44
C GLU A 495 23.66 12.37 15.41
N LEU A 496 22.47 12.72 14.93
CA LEU A 496 21.36 11.78 14.73
C LEU A 496 21.73 10.65 13.78
N ILE A 497 22.35 10.97 12.63
CA ILE A 497 22.81 9.94 11.68
C ILE A 497 23.84 9.01 12.34
N ARG A 498 24.75 9.56 13.14
CA ARG A 498 25.72 8.75 13.90
C ARG A 498 25.01 7.87 14.92
N LEU A 499 24.10 8.42 15.73
CA LEU A 499 23.34 7.67 16.73
C LEU A 499 22.54 6.52 16.10
N LEU A 500 21.84 6.79 14.99
CA LEU A 500 21.08 5.78 14.25
C LEU A 500 21.98 4.71 13.63
N ARG A 501 23.15 5.08 13.10
CA ARG A 501 24.13 4.13 12.57
C ARG A 501 24.73 3.26 13.67
N ASP A 502 25.14 3.88 14.78
CA ASP A 502 25.68 3.17 15.94
C ASP A 502 24.61 2.24 16.54
N ALA A 503 23.34 2.66 16.53
CA ALA A 503 22.22 1.84 17.01
C ALA A 503 21.98 0.65 16.07
N ARG A 504 22.02 0.88 14.76
CA ARG A 504 21.98 -0.18 13.74
C ARG A 504 23.12 -1.19 13.95
N THR A 505 24.35 -0.73 14.10
CA THR A 505 25.51 -1.61 14.31
C THR A 505 25.39 -2.40 15.60
N ALA A 506 24.98 -1.77 16.71
CA ALA A 506 24.76 -2.45 17.98
C ALA A 506 23.65 -3.50 17.90
N TYR A 507 22.57 -3.21 17.18
CA TYR A 507 21.48 -4.16 16.94
C TYR A 507 21.92 -5.34 16.06
N LEU A 508 22.63 -5.07 14.96
CA LEU A 508 23.11 -6.12 14.05
C LEU A 508 24.20 -7.00 14.66
N ALA A 509 25.02 -6.49 15.58
CA ALA A 509 26.03 -7.28 16.28
C ALA A 509 25.43 -8.29 17.28
N LYS A 510 24.13 -8.22 17.53
CA LYS A 510 23.39 -9.07 18.47
C LYS A 510 22.40 -10.03 17.78
N GLN A 511 22.21 -9.90 16.47
CA GLN A 511 21.57 -10.91 15.62
C GLN A 511 22.59 -11.95 15.20
#